data_AF-A0A954N5Z2-F1
#
_entry.id   AF-A0A954N5Z2-F1
#
_cell.length_a   1.000
_cell.length_b   1.000
_cell.length_c   1.000
_cell.angle_alpha   90.00
_cell.angle_beta   90.00
_cell.angle_gamma   90.00
#
_symmetry.space_group_name_H-M   'P 1'
#
loop_
_entity.id
_entity.type
_entity.pdbx_description
1 polymer ?
#
loop_
_entity_poly.entity_id
_entity_poly.type
_entity_poly.pdbx_seq_one_letter_code
_entity_poly.pdbx_strand_id
1 'polypeptide(L)' 'MSDTSRLETIKSQTLSIIADVTTSPKPEYTIDGQTVRWADYLQTLQATVDWCDEKLAGAEPFEFESRGYS' A
#
# COMPACT_ATOMS: atom_id res chain seq x y z
N MET A 1 -18.22 6.54 5.07
CA MET A 1 -16.87 5.96 5.08
C MET A 1 -15.87 7.07 5.31
N SER A 2 -14.98 6.93 6.27
CA SER A 2 -13.85 7.85 6.48
C SER A 2 -12.72 7.56 5.49
N ASP A 3 -11.81 8.51 5.32
CA ASP A 3 -10.66 8.33 4.44
C ASP A 3 -9.69 7.27 4.99
N THR A 4 -9.55 7.16 6.32
CA THR A 4 -8.83 6.04 6.98
C THR A 4 -9.39 4.68 6.57
N SER A 5 -10.72 4.51 6.62
CA SER A 5 -11.38 3.24 6.24
C SER A 5 -11.19 2.91 4.76
N ARG A 6 -11.09 3.93 3.89
CA ARG A 6 -10.76 3.73 2.47
C ARG A 6 -9.31 3.27 2.29
N LEU A 7 -8.36 3.89 2.99
CA LEU A 7 -6.94 3.51 2.94
C LEU A 7 -6.71 2.08 3.44
N GLU A 8 -7.36 1.69 4.53
CA GLU A 8 -7.33 0.31 5.04
C GLU A 8 -7.88 -0.69 4.01
N THR A 9 -8.98 -0.32 3.33
CA THR A 9 -9.58 -1.15 2.28
C THR A 9 -8.62 -1.33 1.10
N ILE A 10 -8.01 -0.24 0.63
CA ILE A 10 -7.02 -0.28 -0.47
C ILE A 10 -5.83 -1.15 -0.08
N LYS A 11 -5.28 -0.96 1.13
CA LYS A 11 -4.17 -1.76 1.64
C LYS A 11 -4.51 -3.25 1.67
N SER A 12 -5.67 -3.61 2.24
CA SER A 12 -6.13 -5.00 2.34
C SER A 12 -6.29 -5.66 0.96
N GLN A 13 -6.93 -4.96 0.01
CA GLN A 13 -7.09 -5.45 -1.37
C GLN A 13 -5.73 -5.65 -2.06
N THR A 14 -4.81 -4.70 -1.89
CA THR A 14 -3.47 -4.76 -2.49
C THR A 14 -2.67 -5.93 -1.93
N LEU A 15 -2.72 -6.17 -0.62
CA LEU A 15 -2.08 -7.33 0.02
C LEU A 15 -2.61 -8.66 -0.49
N SER A 16 -3.93 -8.76 -0.73
CA SER A 16 -4.52 -9.96 -1.35
C SER A 16 -3.93 -10.21 -2.74
N ILE A 17 -3.83 -9.16 -3.57
CA ILE A 17 -3.25 -9.28 -4.92
C ILE A 17 -1.78 -9.70 -4.84
N ILE A 18 -0.99 -9.12 -3.92
CA ILE A 18 0.40 -9.52 -3.70
C ILE A 18 0.50 -11.02 -3.37
N ALA A 19 -0.33 -11.51 -2.45
CA ALA A 19 -0.35 -12.94 -2.10
C ALA A 19 -0.67 -13.82 -3.33
N ASP A 20 -1.66 -13.41 -4.14
CA ASP A 20 -2.05 -14.15 -5.33
C ASP A 20 -0.93 -14.20 -6.39
N VAL A 21 -0.30 -13.06 -6.70
CA VAL A 21 0.74 -12.96 -7.74
C VAL A 21 2.08 -13.55 -7.32
N THR A 22 2.31 -13.74 -6.01
CA THR A 22 3.53 -14.35 -5.48
C THR A 22 3.40 -15.88 -5.30
N THR A 23 2.18 -16.42 -5.26
CA THR A 23 1.94 -17.87 -5.14
C THR A 23 2.37 -18.64 -6.40
N SER A 24 2.33 -18.01 -7.58
CA SER A 24 2.78 -18.60 -8.84
C SER A 24 3.35 -17.50 -9.75
N PRO A 25 4.62 -17.09 -9.54
CA PRO A 25 5.19 -15.97 -10.27
C PRO A 25 5.34 -16.32 -11.75
N LYS A 26 4.78 -15.46 -12.59
CA LYS A 26 5.00 -15.51 -14.05
C LYS A 26 6.01 -14.43 -14.45
N PRO A 27 6.71 -14.56 -15.58
CA PRO A 27 7.57 -13.48 -16.07
C PRO A 27 6.77 -12.20 -16.37
N GLU A 28 5.54 -12.38 -16.85
CA GLU A 28 4.66 -11.34 -17.37
C GLU A 28 3.21 -11.58 -16.94
N TYR A 29 2.47 -10.50 -16.68
CA TYR A 29 1.05 -10.50 -16.34
C TYR A 29 0.28 -9.67 -17.36
N THR A 30 -0.95 -10.08 -17.66
CA THR A 30 -1.86 -9.30 -18.49
C THR A 30 -2.89 -8.63 -17.60
N ILE A 31 -2.92 -7.30 -17.62
CA ILE A 31 -3.86 -6.46 -16.88
C ILE A 31 -4.56 -5.59 -17.92
N ASP A 32 -5.89 -5.67 -18.02
CA ASP A 32 -6.70 -4.91 -18.98
C ASP A 32 -6.20 -4.97 -20.43
N GLY A 33 -5.67 -6.14 -20.83
CA GLY A 33 -5.11 -6.38 -22.16
C GLY A 33 -3.69 -5.85 -22.37
N GLN A 34 -3.07 -5.23 -21.36
CA GLN A 34 -1.66 -4.81 -21.39
C GLN A 34 -0.77 -5.82 -20.68
N THR A 35 0.38 -6.11 -21.27
CA THR A 35 1.37 -7.00 -20.68
C THR A 35 2.37 -6.18 -19.86
N VAL A 36 2.51 -6.54 -18.59
CA VAL A 36 3.46 -5.93 -17.65
C VAL A 36 4.42 -6.97 -17.11
N ARG A 37 5.66 -6.58 -16.85
CA ARG A 37 6.63 -7.47 -16.20
C ARG A 37 6.19 -7.68 -14.76
N TRP A 38 6.24 -8.92 -14.30
CA TRP A 38 5.81 -9.24 -12.95
C TRP A 38 6.57 -8.47 -11.87
N ALA A 39 7.88 -8.29 -12.03
CA ALA A 39 8.70 -7.56 -11.08
C ALA A 39 8.25 -6.09 -10.96
N ASP A 40 7.97 -5.43 -12.08
CA ASP A 40 7.52 -4.04 -12.13
C ASP A 40 6.11 -3.91 -11.53
N TYR A 41 5.25 -4.89 -11.80
CA TYR A 41 3.90 -4.95 -11.23
C TYR A 41 3.94 -5.16 -9.71
N LEU A 42 4.72 -6.12 -9.22
CA LEU A 42 4.89 -6.38 -7.80
C LEU A 42 5.48 -5.16 -7.08
N GLN A 43 6.46 -4.49 -7.66
CA GLN A 43 7.04 -3.26 -7.11
C GLN A 43 5.98 -2.16 -6.96
N THR A 44 5.10 -2.01 -7.95
CA THR A 44 4.00 -1.03 -7.91
C THR A 44 3.00 -1.35 -6.80
N LEU A 45 2.65 -2.63 -6.62
CA LEU A 45 1.78 -3.08 -5.53
C LEU A 45 2.41 -2.82 -4.16
N GLN A 46 3.69 -3.12 -3.99
CA GLN A 46 4.42 -2.86 -2.74
C GLN A 46 4.46 -1.36 -2.41
N ALA A 47 4.78 -0.51 -3.39
CA ALA A 47 4.77 0.95 -3.20
C ALA A 47 3.38 1.50 -2.83
N THR A 48 2.31 0.85 -3.29
CA THR A 48 0.93 1.20 -2.90
C THR A 48 0.67 0.86 -1.43
N VAL A 49 1.15 -0.28 -0.93
CA VAL A 49 1.06 -0.64 0.49
C VAL A 49 1.83 0.34 1.35
N ASP A 50 3.07 0.68 0.96
CA ASP A 50 3.90 1.64 1.68
C ASP A 50 3.23 3.02 1.76
N TRP A 51 2.65 3.50 0.64
CA TRP A 51 1.89 4.74 0.62
C TRP A 51 0.68 4.72 1.55
N CYS A 52 -0.07 3.61 1.60
CA CYS A 52 -1.18 3.46 2.55
C CYS A 52 -0.69 3.54 4.00
N ASP A 53 0.44 2.90 4.31
CA ASP A 53 1.03 2.93 5.65
C ASP A 53 1.48 4.33 6.07
N GLU A 54 2.11 5.08 5.17
CA GLU A 54 2.45 6.49 5.42
C GLU A 54 1.22 7.36 5.71
N LYS A 55 0.14 7.18 4.94
CA LYS A 55 -1.10 7.96 5.12
C LYS A 55 -1.86 7.59 6.38
N LEU A 56 -1.85 6.32 6.77
CA LEU A 56 -2.48 5.85 8.00
C LEU A 56 -1.69 6.32 9.23
N ALA A 57 -0.36 6.26 9.19
CA ALA A 57 0.49 6.78 10.27
C ALA A 57 0.34 8.29 10.46
N GLY A 58 0.24 9.05 9.36
CA GLY A 58 0.01 10.50 9.39
C GLY A 58 -1.39 10.93 9.85
N ALA A 59 -2.34 9.99 9.98
CA ALA A 59 -3.69 10.23 10.48
C ALA A 59 -3.79 10.09 12.02
N GLU A 60 -2.75 9.60 12.70
CA GLU A 60 -2.67 9.66 14.15
C GLU A 60 -2.34 11.09 14.60
N PRO A 61 -3.11 11.69 15.53
CA PRO A 61 -2.75 13.00 16.08
C PRO A 61 -1.46 12.86 16.90
N PHE A 62 -0.36 13.40 16.37
CA PHE A 62 0.89 13.53 17.12
C PHE A 62 0.76 14.67 18.13
N GLU A 63 0.75 14.34 19.42
CA GLU A 63 0.83 15.31 20.51
C GLU A 63 2.28 15.84 20.60
N PHE A 64 2.50 17.10 20.23
CA PHE A 64 3.77 17.78 20.47
C PHE A 64 3.84 18.19 21.94
N GLU A 65 4.46 17.36 22.80
CA GLU A 65 4.90 17.83 24.11
C GLU A 65 6.11 18.77 23.95
N SER A 66 5.86 20.07 23.80
CA SER A 66 6.91 21.06 23.98
C SER A 66 7.24 21.17 25.47
N ARG A 67 8.30 20.52 25.94
CA ARG A 67 8.84 20.81 27.28
C ARG A 67 9.50 22.19 27.24
N GLY A 68 8.77 23.21 27.70
CA GLY A 68 9.35 24.50 28.02
C GLY A 68 10.38 24.34 29.14
N TYR A 69 11.63 24.75 28.88
CA TYR A 69 12.66 24.84 29.90
C TYR A 69 12.52 26.21 30.60
N SER A 70 12.35 26.22 31.92
CA SER A 70 12.33 27.42 32.79
C SER A 70 13.64 27.57 33.55
#